data_AF-A0A2V9MVR3-F1
#
_entry.id   AF-A0A2V9MVR3-F1
#
_cell.length_a   1.000
_cell.length_b   1.000
_cell.length_c   1.000
_cell.angle_alpha   90.00
_cell.angle_beta   90.00
_cell.angle_gamma   90.00
#
_symmetry.space_group_name_H-M   'P 1'
#
loop_
_entity.id
_entity.type
_entity.pdbx_description
1 polymer ?
#
loop_
_entity_poly.entity_id
_entity_poly.type
_entity_poly.pdbx_seq_one_letter_code
_entity_poly.pdbx_strand_id
1 'polypeptide(L)'
;MKPIGLLLILSAFLSCLACSRNSSKSSSPTLEPHSGSQDSVIFDIAPVDHAPNRWRGTYTSGGKVSKFIIEIGPAKAFNEKDFQMSSGSGKFLSQSGSEPGVFLANLAKALQAKKVPTNVHRVEIVPFDYVILGQHQSRSSDGGFGDSPNGNWTAMKIFLGEGENVGEVFLNFNFAMGKAEFSIKDSDYGDFVISQLAKVL
;
A
#
# COMPACT_ATOMS: atom_id res chain seq x y z
N MET A 1 19.85 -15.45 -82.39
CA MET A 1 20.33 -14.26 -83.14
C MET A 1 20.14 -13.02 -82.26
N LYS A 2 21.21 -12.23 -82.08
CA LYS A 2 21.20 -10.88 -81.45
C LYS A 2 20.67 -9.84 -82.46
N PRO A 3 20.15 -8.64 -82.08
CA PRO A 3 20.93 -7.49 -81.56
C PRO A 3 20.31 -6.83 -80.29
N ILE A 4 21.07 -6.25 -79.35
CA ILE A 4 21.68 -4.89 -79.33
C ILE A 4 20.61 -3.81 -79.61
N GLY A 5 20.30 -2.81 -78.78
CA GLY A 5 20.82 -2.28 -77.53
C GLY A 5 20.30 -0.85 -77.39
N LEU A 6 20.12 -0.31 -76.18
CA LEU A 6 20.29 1.13 -75.92
C LEU A 6 20.37 1.40 -74.42
N LEU A 7 21.48 2.01 -74.04
CA LEU A 7 21.79 2.59 -72.74
C LEU A 7 21.04 3.92 -72.62
N LEU A 8 20.28 4.13 -71.54
CA LEU A 8 19.86 5.46 -71.10
C LEU A 8 20.06 5.57 -69.59
N ILE A 9 21.07 6.35 -69.24
CA ILE A 9 21.38 6.84 -67.90
C ILE A 9 20.37 7.95 -67.59
N LEU A 10 19.67 7.90 -66.45
CA LEU A 10 19.22 9.13 -65.81
C LEU A 10 18.92 8.97 -64.30
N SER A 11 19.67 9.75 -63.53
CA SER A 11 19.28 10.50 -62.33
C SER A 11 18.80 9.77 -61.06
N ALA A 12 19.66 9.93 -60.05
CA ALA A 12 19.40 9.81 -58.63
C ALA A 12 18.12 10.51 -58.14
N PHE A 13 17.41 9.85 -57.23
CA PHE A 13 16.74 10.52 -56.11
C PHE A 13 16.99 9.73 -54.82
N LEU A 14 17.74 10.37 -53.92
CA LEU A 14 17.81 10.10 -52.51
C LEU A 14 16.40 10.06 -51.93
N SER A 15 16.02 8.96 -51.28
CA SER A 15 15.04 8.99 -50.20
C SER A 15 15.63 8.23 -49.02
N CYS A 16 16.22 9.00 -48.11
CA CYS A 16 16.49 8.55 -46.76
C CYS A 16 15.16 8.18 -46.11
N LEU A 17 14.84 6.89 -46.06
CA LEU A 17 13.84 6.36 -45.14
C LEU A 17 14.45 6.46 -43.74
N ALA A 18 14.35 7.65 -43.15
CA ALA A 18 14.49 7.82 -41.72
C ALA A 18 13.35 7.04 -41.06
N CYS A 19 13.64 5.84 -40.57
CA CYS A 19 12.77 5.15 -39.64
C CYS A 19 12.62 6.04 -38.40
N SER A 20 11.54 6.80 -38.35
CA SER A 20 11.03 7.37 -37.11
C SER A 20 10.68 6.19 -36.20
N ARG A 21 11.66 5.76 -35.39
CA ARG A 21 11.38 5.01 -34.18
C ARG A 21 10.57 5.97 -33.31
N ASN A 22 9.25 5.82 -33.36
CA ASN A 22 8.39 6.25 -32.27
C ASN A 22 8.93 5.57 -31.02
N SER A 23 9.80 6.28 -30.31
CA SER A 23 10.12 6.00 -28.93
C SER A 23 8.80 6.10 -28.20
N SER A 24 8.14 4.96 -28.02
CA SER A 24 7.08 4.81 -27.04
C SER A 24 7.64 5.42 -25.76
N LYS A 25 7.12 6.60 -25.40
CA LYS A 25 7.38 7.18 -24.08
C LYS A 25 7.02 6.08 -23.11
N SER A 26 8.05 5.49 -22.50
CA SER A 26 7.91 4.75 -21.26
C SER A 26 7.19 5.73 -20.34
N SER A 27 5.91 5.48 -20.11
CA SER A 27 5.17 6.14 -19.06
C SER A 27 5.80 5.64 -17.77
N SER A 28 6.84 6.34 -17.31
CA SER A 28 7.24 6.28 -15.92
C SER A 28 5.95 6.37 -15.10
N PRO A 29 5.69 5.44 -14.16
CA PRO A 29 4.53 5.54 -13.30
C PRO A 29 4.52 6.95 -12.72
N THR A 30 3.50 7.74 -13.04
CA THR A 30 3.29 9.02 -12.38
C THR A 30 3.17 8.69 -10.90
N LEU A 31 4.20 9.04 -10.12
CA LEU A 31 4.20 8.87 -8.68
C LEU A 31 2.96 9.59 -8.16
N GLU A 32 2.00 8.82 -7.65
CA GLU A 32 0.80 9.39 -7.04
C GLU A 32 1.25 10.37 -5.95
N PRO A 33 0.72 11.60 -5.92
CA PRO A 33 1.11 12.59 -4.93
C PRO A 33 0.84 12.02 -3.54
N HIS A 34 1.90 11.86 -2.75
CA HIS A 34 1.79 11.53 -1.35
C HIS A 34 2.16 12.76 -0.54
N SER A 35 1.15 13.51 -0.09
CA SER A 35 1.34 14.47 0.99
C SER A 35 1.52 13.66 2.27
N GLY A 36 2.71 13.71 2.87
CA GLY A 36 2.97 13.15 4.20
C GLY A 36 2.14 13.87 5.26
N SER A 37 0.85 13.55 5.33
CA SER A 37 -0.07 14.14 6.30
C SER A 37 0.35 13.71 7.69
N GLN A 38 0.18 14.60 8.68
CA GLN A 38 0.51 14.28 10.07
C GLN A 38 -0.39 13.19 10.67
N ASP A 39 -1.48 12.86 9.97
CA ASP A 39 -2.56 11.96 10.40
C ASP A 39 -2.41 10.55 9.82
N SER A 40 -1.24 10.24 9.25
CA SER A 40 -0.93 8.91 8.73
C SER A 40 0.53 8.53 8.94
N VAL A 41 0.79 7.22 9.01
CA VAL A 41 2.15 6.69 9.01
C VAL A 41 2.30 5.67 7.89
N ILE A 42 3.15 6.01 6.92
CA ILE A 42 3.58 5.10 5.87
C ILE A 42 4.73 4.22 6.34
N PHE A 43 4.70 2.97 5.91
CA PHE A 43 5.78 2.00 6.06
C PHE A 43 5.97 1.19 4.78
N ASP A 44 7.14 0.56 4.65
CA ASP A 44 7.47 -0.30 3.53
C ASP A 44 6.83 -1.67 3.69
N ILE A 45 6.39 -2.27 2.59
CA ILE A 45 5.94 -3.66 2.53
C ILE A 45 6.69 -4.42 1.44
N ALA A 46 7.02 -5.68 1.74
CA ALA A 46 7.59 -6.62 0.77
C ALA A 46 6.94 -8.00 0.94
N PRO A 47 6.70 -8.76 -0.15
CA PRO A 47 6.15 -10.11 -0.06
C PRO A 47 7.08 -11.04 0.72
N VAL A 48 6.49 -12.01 1.42
CA VAL A 48 7.22 -13.02 2.21
C VAL A 48 7.00 -14.40 1.62
N ASP A 49 8.09 -15.15 1.43
CA ASP A 49 8.07 -16.58 1.02
C ASP A 49 7.20 -16.90 -0.20
N HIS A 50 7.07 -15.96 -1.13
CA HIS A 50 6.16 -16.02 -2.29
C HIS A 50 4.68 -16.27 -1.93
N ALA A 51 4.29 -16.10 -0.68
CA ALA A 51 2.91 -16.18 -0.25
C ALA A 51 2.16 -14.92 -0.73
N PRO A 52 1.11 -15.07 -1.56
CA PRO A 52 0.44 -13.93 -2.22
C PRO A 52 -0.34 -13.04 -1.25
N ASN A 53 -0.51 -13.48 -0.01
CA ASN A 53 -1.33 -12.84 1.01
C ASN A 53 -0.52 -12.49 2.27
N ARG A 54 0.82 -12.47 2.18
CA ARG A 54 1.71 -12.24 3.31
C ARG A 54 2.80 -11.24 2.96
N TRP A 55 2.90 -10.19 3.76
CA TRP A 55 3.87 -9.12 3.56
C TRP A 55 4.61 -8.78 4.85
N ARG A 56 5.90 -8.47 4.72
CA ARG A 56 6.70 -7.91 5.80
C ARG A 56 6.55 -6.39 5.79
N GLY A 57 5.93 -5.84 6.83
CA GLY A 57 5.96 -4.42 7.13
C GLY A 57 7.31 -4.02 7.72
N THR A 58 7.90 -2.94 7.23
CA THR A 58 9.16 -2.37 7.75
C THR A 58 9.03 -0.86 7.91
N TYR A 59 9.34 -0.36 9.10
CA TYR A 59 9.42 1.07 9.37
C TYR A 59 10.82 1.42 9.89
N THR A 60 11.53 2.32 9.20
CA THR A 60 12.89 2.74 9.56
C THR A 60 12.92 4.21 9.92
N SER A 61 13.40 4.54 11.11
CA SER A 61 13.60 5.93 11.54
C SER A 61 14.66 6.02 12.63
N GLY A 62 15.56 7.00 12.51
CA GLY A 62 16.62 7.24 13.50
C GLY A 62 17.55 6.03 13.73
N GLY A 63 17.81 5.24 12.68
CA GLY A 63 18.63 4.02 12.76
C GLY A 63 17.94 2.81 13.38
N LYS A 64 16.70 2.95 13.87
CA LYS A 64 15.89 1.85 14.39
C LYS A 64 14.97 1.30 13.32
N VAL A 65 14.71 -0.01 13.38
CA VAL A 65 13.88 -0.71 12.42
C VAL A 65 12.79 -1.51 13.13
N SER A 66 11.53 -1.17 12.90
CA SER A 66 10.39 -2.01 13.28
C SER A 66 10.05 -2.96 12.13
N LYS A 67 9.77 -4.22 12.47
CA LYS A 67 9.42 -5.28 11.52
C LYS A 67 8.26 -6.09 12.06
N PHE A 68 7.33 -6.43 11.19
CA PHE A 68 6.20 -7.29 11.49
C PHE A 68 5.70 -7.93 10.21
N ILE A 69 4.90 -8.97 10.32
CA ILE A 69 4.22 -9.58 9.18
C ILE A 69 2.76 -9.20 9.21
N ILE A 70 2.20 -8.93 8.03
CA ILE A 70 0.78 -8.81 7.78
C ILE A 70 0.36 -10.02 6.95
N GLU A 71 -0.61 -10.78 7.42
CA GLU A 71 -1.22 -11.88 6.69
C GLU A 71 -2.71 -11.62 6.54
N ILE A 72 -3.21 -11.66 5.30
CA ILE A 72 -4.61 -11.41 4.96
C ILE A 72 -5.26 -12.72 4.54
N GLY A 73 -6.31 -13.14 5.23
CA GLY A 73 -7.09 -14.32 4.87
C GLY A 73 -8.00 -14.06 3.66
N PRO A 74 -8.69 -15.09 3.14
CA PRO A 74 -9.62 -14.94 2.02
C PRO A 74 -10.75 -13.97 2.36
N ALA A 75 -11.13 -13.13 1.39
CA ALA A 75 -12.24 -12.19 1.51
C ALA A 75 -13.54 -12.80 0.95
N LYS A 76 -14.67 -12.45 1.54
CA LYS A 76 -16.01 -12.71 1.04
C LYS A 76 -16.64 -11.41 0.56
N ALA A 77 -17.09 -11.38 -0.68
CA ALA A 77 -17.77 -10.22 -1.21
C ALA A 77 -19.15 -10.05 -0.55
N PHE A 78 -19.54 -8.81 -0.32
CA PHE A 78 -20.87 -8.43 0.13
C PHE A 78 -21.24 -7.05 -0.42
N ASN A 79 -22.53 -6.76 -0.43
CA ASN A 79 -23.02 -5.44 -0.84
C ASN A 79 -23.50 -4.71 0.40
N GLU A 80 -23.01 -3.49 0.60
CA GLU A 80 -23.52 -2.56 1.59
C GLU A 80 -24.10 -1.36 0.84
N LYS A 81 -25.42 -1.26 0.82
CA LYS A 81 -26.15 -0.34 -0.07
C LYS A 81 -25.73 -0.57 -1.53
N ASP A 82 -25.14 0.44 -2.16
CA ASP A 82 -24.70 0.43 -3.57
C ASP A 82 -23.18 0.17 -3.72
N PHE A 83 -22.49 -0.16 -2.64
CA PHE A 83 -21.05 -0.40 -2.64
C PHE A 83 -20.75 -1.90 -2.56
N GLN A 84 -20.02 -2.40 -3.57
CA GLN A 84 -19.45 -3.74 -3.53
C GLN A 84 -18.20 -3.72 -2.64
N MET A 85 -18.29 -4.41 -1.50
CA MET A 85 -17.21 -4.53 -0.54
C MET A 85 -16.80 -5.99 -0.40
N SER A 86 -15.71 -6.24 0.33
CA SER A 86 -15.38 -7.59 0.77
C SER A 86 -14.80 -7.57 2.17
N SER A 87 -15.09 -8.62 2.94
CA SER A 87 -14.61 -8.75 4.32
C SER A 87 -13.94 -10.09 4.56
N GLY A 88 -13.06 -10.12 5.54
CA GLY A 88 -12.38 -11.33 5.95
C GLY A 88 -11.63 -11.12 7.26
N SER A 89 -10.80 -12.08 7.61
CA SER A 89 -9.94 -12.00 8.80
C SER A 89 -8.48 -12.04 8.38
N GLY A 90 -7.64 -11.35 9.14
CA GLY A 90 -6.20 -11.31 8.98
C GLY A 90 -5.51 -11.34 10.33
N LYS A 91 -4.19 -11.21 10.30
CA LYS A 91 -3.39 -11.17 11.52
C LYS A 91 -2.08 -10.42 11.29
N PHE A 92 -1.61 -9.80 12.34
CA PHE A 92 -0.23 -9.39 12.47
C PHE A 92 0.58 -10.49 13.15
N LEU A 93 1.81 -10.71 12.70
CA LEU A 93 2.77 -11.58 13.38
C LEU A 93 4.02 -10.81 13.76
N SER A 94 4.51 -11.04 14.97
CA SER A 94 5.73 -10.40 15.47
C SER A 94 6.96 -10.92 14.71
N GLN A 95 8.02 -10.11 14.71
CA GLN A 95 9.30 -10.49 14.11
C GLN A 95 10.43 -10.26 15.12
N SER A 96 11.32 -11.24 15.21
CA SER A 96 12.52 -11.15 16.05
C SER A 96 13.40 -9.97 15.63
N GLY A 97 13.94 -9.24 16.60
CA GLY A 97 14.81 -8.08 16.36
C GLY A 97 14.08 -6.84 15.83
N SER A 98 12.75 -6.77 15.94
CA SER A 98 11.98 -5.54 15.71
C SER A 98 12.20 -4.56 16.86
N GLU A 99 12.46 -3.28 16.52
CA GLU A 99 12.58 -2.16 17.46
C GLU A 99 11.42 -1.17 17.24
N PRO A 100 10.22 -1.44 17.78
CA PRO A 100 9.00 -0.71 17.43
C PRO A 100 8.87 0.67 18.07
N GLY A 101 9.73 1.03 19.03
CA GLY A 101 9.50 2.21 19.89
C GLY A 101 9.28 3.51 19.12
N VAL A 102 10.07 3.76 18.06
CA VAL A 102 9.91 4.96 17.22
C VAL A 102 8.67 4.85 16.34
N PHE A 103 8.38 3.66 15.81
CA PHE A 103 7.18 3.44 15.00
C PHE A 103 5.90 3.63 15.82
N LEU A 104 5.84 3.05 17.02
CA LEU A 104 4.72 3.20 17.96
C LEU A 104 4.52 4.65 18.40
N ALA A 105 5.58 5.41 18.63
CA ALA A 105 5.47 6.83 18.96
C ALA A 105 4.87 7.63 17.79
N ASN A 106 5.31 7.36 16.56
CA ASN A 106 4.78 8.04 15.37
C ASN A 106 3.35 7.61 15.06
N LEU A 107 3.02 6.32 15.23
CA LEU A 107 1.65 5.82 15.14
C LEU A 107 0.77 6.49 16.19
N ALA A 108 1.21 6.59 17.45
CA ALA A 108 0.41 7.23 18.49
C ALA A 108 0.08 8.69 18.14
N LYS A 109 1.03 9.43 17.56
CA LYS A 109 0.76 10.78 17.07
C LYS A 109 -0.26 10.79 15.92
N ALA A 110 -0.04 9.98 14.88
CA ALA A 110 -0.91 9.95 13.70
C ALA A 110 -2.32 9.46 13.99
N LEU A 111 -2.44 8.48 14.90
CA LEU A 111 -3.71 7.92 15.33
C LEU A 111 -4.32 8.69 16.52
N GLN A 112 -3.73 9.84 16.88
CA GLN A 112 -4.18 10.73 17.96
C GLN A 112 -4.36 10.02 19.31
N ALA A 113 -3.58 8.97 19.56
CA ALA A 113 -3.51 8.33 20.85
C ALA A 113 -2.90 9.28 21.88
N LYS A 114 -3.49 9.32 23.07
CA LYS A 114 -3.04 10.12 24.21
C LYS A 114 -1.83 9.47 24.88
N LYS A 115 -1.64 8.15 24.71
CA LYS A 115 -0.59 7.39 25.40
C LYS A 115 0.10 6.38 24.48
N VAL A 116 1.42 6.26 24.64
CA VAL A 116 2.18 5.12 24.14
C VAL A 116 2.35 4.12 25.29
N PRO A 117 1.88 2.87 25.16
CA PRO A 117 2.06 1.83 26.16
C PRO A 117 3.55 1.52 26.41
N THR A 118 3.96 1.46 27.68
CA THR A 118 5.36 1.21 28.08
C THR A 118 5.60 -0.22 28.57
N ASN A 119 4.60 -0.86 29.17
CA ASN A 119 4.68 -2.22 29.74
C ASN A 119 3.73 -3.17 29.03
N VAL A 120 4.00 -3.46 27.76
CA VAL A 120 3.14 -4.33 26.94
C VAL A 120 3.59 -5.78 27.02
N HIS A 121 2.66 -6.67 27.36
CA HIS A 121 2.88 -8.09 27.16
C HIS A 121 2.85 -8.40 25.66
N ARG A 122 4.03 -8.71 25.11
CA ARG A 122 4.22 -9.03 23.70
C ARG A 122 3.66 -10.41 23.37
N VAL A 123 2.97 -10.51 22.25
CA VAL A 123 2.41 -11.76 21.74
C VAL A 123 2.93 -12.03 20.34
N GLU A 124 2.87 -13.28 19.91
CA GLU A 124 3.28 -13.67 18.56
C GLU A 124 2.30 -13.17 17.51
N ILE A 125 0.99 -13.21 17.81
CA ILE A 125 -0.08 -12.98 16.86
C ILE A 125 -1.11 -12.00 17.45
N VAL A 126 -1.50 -11.00 16.66
CA VAL A 126 -2.69 -10.18 16.92
C VAL A 126 -3.65 -10.36 15.73
N PRO A 127 -4.81 -11.02 15.92
CA PRO A 127 -5.80 -11.15 14.87
C PRO A 127 -6.54 -9.83 14.64
N PHE A 128 -7.12 -9.69 13.46
CA PHE A 128 -8.05 -8.62 13.12
C PHE A 128 -9.07 -9.09 12.10
N ASP A 129 -10.24 -8.48 12.09
CA ASP A 129 -11.14 -8.53 10.95
C ASP A 129 -10.88 -7.33 10.03
N TYR A 130 -11.26 -7.43 8.77
CA TYR A 130 -11.08 -6.35 7.81
C TYR A 130 -12.26 -6.23 6.85
N VAL A 131 -12.40 -5.03 6.31
CA VAL A 131 -13.27 -4.71 5.16
C VAL A 131 -12.44 -3.95 4.14
N ILE A 132 -12.40 -4.47 2.91
CA ILE A 132 -11.89 -3.76 1.74
C ILE A 132 -13.02 -2.85 1.25
N LEU A 133 -12.78 -1.55 1.36
CA LEU A 133 -13.72 -0.48 1.02
C LEU A 133 -13.63 -0.09 -0.45
N GLY A 134 -12.46 -0.28 -1.06
CA GLY A 134 -12.24 0.02 -2.47
C GLY A 134 -10.89 -0.47 -2.96
N GLN A 135 -10.85 -0.89 -4.22
CA GLN A 135 -9.63 -1.25 -4.94
C GLN A 135 -9.37 -0.22 -6.04
N HIS A 136 -8.12 -0.12 -6.49
CA HIS A 136 -7.71 0.84 -7.53
C HIS A 136 -8.04 2.30 -7.18
N GLN A 137 -7.94 2.64 -5.91
CA GLN A 137 -8.22 3.98 -5.42
C GLN A 137 -7.02 4.90 -5.66
N SER A 138 -7.30 6.13 -6.08
CA SER A 138 -6.38 7.26 -5.98
C SER A 138 -6.50 7.90 -4.61
N ARG A 139 -5.36 8.39 -4.11
CA ARG A 139 -5.30 9.13 -2.86
C ARG A 139 -5.27 10.63 -3.12
N SER A 140 -6.18 11.38 -2.49
CA SER A 140 -6.24 12.83 -2.58
C SER A 140 -5.32 13.50 -1.56
N SER A 141 -5.02 14.79 -1.79
CA SER A 141 -4.11 15.57 -0.93
C SER A 141 -4.61 15.78 0.49
N ASP A 142 -5.92 15.65 0.72
CA ASP A 142 -6.59 15.71 2.02
C ASP A 142 -6.62 14.33 2.74
N GLY A 143 -6.00 13.30 2.16
CA GLY A 143 -5.95 11.95 2.72
C GLY A 143 -7.14 11.06 2.35
N GLY A 144 -8.11 11.58 1.59
CA GLY A 144 -9.22 10.78 1.05
C GLY A 144 -8.79 9.76 0.00
N PHE A 145 -9.71 8.83 -0.29
CA PHE A 145 -9.57 7.81 -1.33
C PHE A 145 -10.78 7.88 -2.25
N GLY A 146 -10.55 7.79 -3.56
CA GLY A 146 -11.59 7.73 -4.58
C GLY A 146 -11.15 6.97 -5.82
N ASP A 147 -12.08 6.57 -6.68
CA ASP A 147 -11.83 5.76 -7.88
C ASP A 147 -11.64 6.59 -9.17
N SER A 148 -11.67 7.91 -9.06
CA SER A 148 -11.67 8.82 -10.21
C SER A 148 -10.64 9.95 -10.03
N PRO A 149 -9.45 9.85 -10.64
CA PRO A 149 -8.99 8.76 -11.52
C PRO A 149 -8.68 7.46 -10.75
N ASN A 150 -8.58 6.34 -11.46
CA ASN A 150 -8.07 5.09 -10.86
C ASN A 150 -6.63 5.27 -10.38
N GLY A 151 -6.33 4.72 -9.21
CA GLY A 151 -4.99 4.67 -8.63
C GLY A 151 -4.56 3.26 -8.27
N ASN A 152 -3.56 3.15 -7.40
CA ASN A 152 -2.94 1.88 -7.02
C ASN A 152 -3.24 1.47 -5.57
N TRP A 153 -4.06 2.23 -4.86
CA TRP A 153 -4.39 1.95 -3.47
C TRP A 153 -5.52 0.95 -3.34
N THR A 154 -5.39 0.07 -2.35
CA THR A 154 -6.48 -0.68 -1.75
C THR A 154 -6.81 -0.01 -0.42
N ALA A 155 -8.01 0.58 -0.34
CA ALA A 155 -8.51 1.17 0.88
C ALA A 155 -9.13 0.08 1.75
N MET A 156 -8.59 -0.12 2.96
CA MET A 156 -9.03 -1.19 3.85
C MET A 156 -9.13 -0.67 5.28
N LYS A 157 -10.20 -1.06 5.95
CA LYS A 157 -10.44 -0.82 7.37
C LYS A 157 -10.22 -2.13 8.12
N ILE A 158 -9.52 -2.09 9.24
CA ILE A 158 -9.34 -3.23 10.14
C ILE A 158 -9.97 -2.97 11.50
N PHE A 159 -10.36 -4.06 12.14
CA PHE A 159 -11.01 -4.12 13.44
C PHE A 159 -10.13 -4.96 14.36
N LEU A 160 -9.55 -4.31 15.37
CA LEU A 160 -8.68 -4.94 16.34
C LEU A 160 -9.44 -5.17 17.64
N GLY A 161 -9.21 -6.30 18.31
CA GLY A 161 -9.94 -6.67 19.53
C GLY A 161 -11.16 -7.54 19.25
N GLU A 162 -11.98 -7.78 20.27
CA GLU A 162 -13.10 -8.72 20.23
C GLU A 162 -14.27 -8.21 21.09
N GLY A 163 -15.49 -8.63 20.73
CA GLY A 163 -16.71 -8.30 21.47
C GLY A 163 -17.01 -6.80 21.48
N GLU A 164 -17.23 -6.24 22.67
CA GLU A 164 -17.53 -4.81 22.84
C GLU A 164 -16.27 -3.92 22.80
N ASN A 165 -15.07 -4.51 22.82
CA ASN A 165 -13.79 -3.79 22.83
C ASN A 165 -13.10 -3.92 21.48
N VAL A 166 -13.63 -3.20 20.48
CA VAL A 166 -13.10 -3.18 19.12
C VAL A 166 -12.60 -1.77 18.78
N GLY A 167 -11.37 -1.70 18.28
CA GLY A 167 -10.77 -0.49 17.73
C GLY A 167 -10.75 -0.53 16.21
N GLU A 168 -11.03 0.61 15.59
CA GLU A 168 -11.05 0.75 14.15
C GLU A 168 -9.86 1.58 13.66
N VAL A 169 -9.20 1.12 12.60
CA VAL A 169 -8.11 1.86 11.95
C VAL A 169 -8.07 1.50 10.46
N PHE A 170 -7.62 2.43 9.62
CA PHE A 170 -7.36 2.13 8.22
C PHE A 170 -5.96 1.51 8.08
N LEU A 171 -5.86 0.48 7.25
CA LEU A 171 -4.62 -0.14 6.81
C LEU A 171 -4.64 -0.18 5.28
N ASN A 172 -4.18 0.87 4.64
CA ASN A 172 -4.25 0.99 3.18
C ASN A 172 -2.98 0.44 2.53
N PHE A 173 -3.11 -0.19 1.37
CA PHE A 173 -1.98 -0.77 0.65
C PHE A 173 -1.79 -0.15 -0.73
N ASN A 174 -0.53 0.12 -1.09
CA ASN A 174 -0.12 0.38 -2.46
C ASN A 174 0.98 -0.63 -2.84
N PHE A 175 0.56 -1.75 -3.42
CA PHE A 175 1.46 -2.84 -3.78
C PHE A 175 2.41 -2.47 -4.92
N ALA A 176 2.02 -1.54 -5.80
CA ALA A 176 2.86 -1.05 -6.88
C ALA A 176 4.06 -0.25 -6.34
N MET A 177 3.87 0.49 -5.25
CA MET A 177 4.92 1.26 -4.58
C MET A 177 5.65 0.49 -3.46
N GLY A 178 5.17 -0.70 -3.09
CA GLY A 178 5.68 -1.42 -1.93
C GLY A 178 5.42 -0.66 -0.62
N LYS A 179 4.29 0.05 -0.51
CA LYS A 179 3.93 0.87 0.66
C LYS A 179 2.63 0.42 1.28
N ALA A 180 2.51 0.64 2.58
CA ALA A 180 1.25 0.57 3.30
C ALA A 180 1.15 1.73 4.29
N GLU A 181 -0.05 1.99 4.77
CA GLU A 181 -0.36 3.13 5.62
C GLU A 181 -1.33 2.78 6.74
N PHE A 182 -1.02 3.24 7.96
CA PHE A 182 -2.01 3.41 9.01
C PHE A 182 -2.54 4.84 9.07
N SER A 183 -3.85 5.00 9.20
CA SER A 183 -4.52 6.28 9.46
C SER A 183 -5.83 6.06 10.21
N ILE A 184 -6.38 7.11 10.82
CA ILE A 184 -7.61 7.03 11.60
C ILE A 184 -8.57 8.15 11.21
N LYS A 185 -9.88 7.87 11.31
CA LYS A 185 -10.92 8.89 11.19
C LYS A 185 -11.44 9.34 12.55
N ASP A 186 -11.57 8.40 13.48
CA ASP A 186 -12.11 8.63 14.81
C ASP A 186 -11.00 8.43 15.86
N SER A 187 -10.58 9.52 16.49
CA SER A 187 -9.49 9.52 17.47
C SER A 187 -9.82 8.81 18.77
N ASP A 188 -11.10 8.50 19.04
CA ASP A 188 -11.50 7.76 20.24
C ASP A 188 -10.95 6.33 20.25
N TYR A 189 -10.65 5.76 19.08
CA TYR A 189 -10.01 4.45 18.98
C TYR A 189 -8.48 4.49 19.15
N GLY A 190 -7.85 5.67 19.12
CA GLY A 190 -6.39 5.82 19.04
C GLY A 190 -5.64 5.05 20.14
N ASP A 191 -5.97 5.30 21.41
CA ASP A 191 -5.34 4.62 22.55
C ASP A 191 -5.50 3.10 22.48
N PHE A 192 -6.70 2.63 22.11
CA PHE A 192 -6.98 1.19 22.02
C PHE A 192 -6.20 0.54 20.87
N VAL A 193 -6.21 1.14 19.67
CA VAL A 193 -5.48 0.62 18.50
C VAL A 193 -3.99 0.53 18.79
N ILE A 194 -3.39 1.57 19.38
CA ILE A 194 -1.98 1.55 19.77
C ILE A 194 -1.70 0.45 20.80
N SER A 195 -2.60 0.23 21.75
CA SER A 195 -2.45 -0.86 22.73
C SER A 195 -2.43 -2.24 22.08
N GLN A 196 -3.18 -2.46 20.99
CA GLN A 196 -3.19 -3.73 20.27
C GLN A 196 -1.94 -3.88 19.40
N LEU A 197 -1.58 -2.84 18.63
CA LEU A 197 -0.39 -2.86 17.78
C LEU A 197 0.90 -3.05 18.58
N ALA A 198 1.01 -2.42 19.76
CA ALA A 198 2.19 -2.57 20.62
C ALA A 198 2.43 -4.00 21.11
N LYS A 199 1.41 -4.88 21.08
CA LYS A 199 1.57 -6.30 21.45
C LYS A 199 2.37 -7.07 20.41
N VAL A 200 2.34 -6.66 19.14
CA VAL A 200 2.89 -7.45 18.02
C VAL A 200 4.05 -6.78 17.28
N LEU A 201 4.03 -5.44 17.12
CA LEU A 201 5.03 -4.67 16.36
C LEU A 201 6.43 -4.73 16.96
#